data_AF-A0A1G0BCF0-F1
#
_entry.id   AF-A0A1G0BCF0-F1
#
_cell.length_a   1.000
_cell.length_b   1.000
_cell.length_c   1.000
_cell.angle_alpha   90.00
_cell.angle_beta   90.00
_cell.angle_gamma   90.00
#
_symmetry.space_group_name_H-M   'P 1'
#
loop_
_entity.id
_entity.type
_entity.pdbx_description
1 polymer ?
#
loop_
_entity_poly.entity_id
_entity_poly.type
_entity_poly.pdbx_seq_one_letter_code
_entity_poly.pdbx_strand_id
1 'polypeptide(L)'
;MDSLPQIPGCLKKEKQMISKKIILPIFILVALAQLYVPSKMIFDREEILESGTDYKFSTAPIDPSDLFRGKYIILSYKDNVVAVKNEKSWIAGETVYVSLVKDKAGFAKIASVSKEKPTKNQNFVKAEVSAVSSNGTNKLTIYYPFDRYYMEESKAYDAELIYAESAQDSTQIAYALVSVKNGDSVLKDVLIDGVSIREIVKEKQQNNK
;
A
#
# COMPACT_ATOMS: atom_id res chain seq x y z
N MET A 1 -76.96 4.80 -23.00
CA MET A 1 -76.58 5.69 -24.12
C MET A 1 -76.65 7.10 -23.61
N ASP A 2 -75.64 7.95 -23.61
CA ASP A 2 -74.19 7.84 -23.74
C ASP A 2 -73.70 9.24 -23.34
N SER A 3 -72.67 9.33 -22.49
CA SER A 3 -71.75 10.48 -22.48
C SER A 3 -70.64 10.25 -21.45
N LEU A 4 -69.55 9.65 -21.91
CA LEU A 4 -68.25 9.72 -21.23
C LEU A 4 -67.59 11.07 -21.51
N PRO A 5 -67.09 11.81 -20.50
CA PRO A 5 -66.19 12.91 -20.74
C PRO A 5 -64.72 12.45 -20.65
N GLN A 6 -64.08 12.48 -21.82
CA GLN A 6 -62.71 12.93 -22.13
C GLN A 6 -61.59 12.66 -21.10
N ILE A 7 -60.64 11.81 -21.50
CA ILE A 7 -59.35 11.55 -20.83
C ILE A 7 -58.41 12.77 -21.04
N PRO A 8 -57.84 13.38 -19.99
CA PRO A 8 -56.83 14.40 -20.19
C PRO A 8 -55.47 13.77 -20.53
N GLY A 9 -55.02 14.06 -21.75
CA GLY A 9 -53.72 14.70 -21.96
C GLY A 9 -52.47 13.88 -21.65
N CYS A 10 -51.92 13.26 -22.69
CA CYS A 10 -50.55 12.75 -22.77
C CYS A 10 -49.53 13.76 -22.19
N LEU A 11 -48.80 13.36 -21.14
CA LEU A 11 -47.67 14.09 -20.58
C LEU A 11 -46.51 14.13 -21.59
N LYS A 12 -46.37 15.28 -22.27
CA LYS A 12 -45.23 15.58 -23.15
C LYS A 12 -43.96 15.68 -22.28
N LYS A 13 -43.09 14.67 -22.36
CA LYS A 13 -41.71 14.77 -21.85
C LYS A 13 -40.97 15.82 -22.68
N GLU A 14 -40.85 17.04 -22.19
CA GLU A 14 -39.90 18.01 -22.72
C GLU A 14 -38.48 17.52 -22.44
N LYS A 15 -37.80 17.06 -23.48
CA LYS A 15 -36.37 16.75 -23.42
C LYS A 15 -35.63 18.06 -23.62
N GLN A 16 -35.26 18.72 -22.52
CA GLN A 16 -34.51 19.96 -22.53
C GLN A 16 -33.18 19.76 -23.28
N MET A 17 -33.03 20.39 -24.45
CA MET A 17 -31.83 20.25 -25.29
C MET A 17 -30.73 21.17 -24.79
N ILE A 18 -29.68 20.61 -24.20
CA ILE A 18 -28.47 21.33 -23.79
C ILE A 18 -27.82 21.94 -25.05
N SER A 19 -27.61 23.26 -25.07
CA SER A 19 -27.02 23.92 -26.24
C SER A 19 -25.59 23.44 -26.48
N LYS A 20 -25.21 23.20 -27.75
CA LYS A 20 -23.86 22.69 -28.11
C LYS A 20 -22.71 23.55 -27.58
N LYS A 21 -22.94 24.86 -27.34
CA LYS A 21 -21.95 25.79 -26.77
C LYS A 21 -21.69 25.56 -25.28
N ILE A 22 -22.64 24.96 -24.55
CA ILE A 22 -22.53 24.65 -23.12
C ILE A 22 -22.03 23.20 -22.90
N ILE A 23 -22.19 22.32 -23.90
CA ILE A 23 -21.72 20.93 -23.82
C ILE A 23 -20.19 20.88 -23.66
N LEU A 24 -19.44 21.67 -24.43
CA LEU A 24 -17.98 21.67 -24.37
C LEU A 24 -17.40 22.09 -23.00
N PRO A 25 -17.80 23.21 -22.37
CA PRO A 25 -17.29 23.58 -21.05
C PRO A 25 -17.71 22.59 -19.95
N ILE A 26 -18.93 22.03 -20.02
CA ILE A 26 -19.36 20.97 -19.09
C ILE A 26 -18.50 19.73 -19.27
N PHE A 27 -18.22 19.33 -20.50
CA PHE A 27 -17.35 18.18 -20.79
C PHE A 27 -15.95 18.38 -20.21
N ILE A 28 -15.34 19.56 -20.38
CA ILE A 28 -14.02 19.88 -19.81
C ILE A 28 -14.08 19.82 -18.28
N LEU A 29 -15.11 20.39 -17.66
CA LEU A 29 -15.25 20.36 -16.20
C LEU A 29 -15.37 18.94 -15.66
N VAL A 30 -16.15 18.07 -16.33
CA VAL A 30 -16.27 16.66 -15.96
C VAL A 30 -14.95 15.92 -16.15
N ALA A 31 -14.25 16.15 -17.26
CA ALA A 31 -12.93 15.54 -17.50
C ALA A 31 -11.91 15.95 -16.43
N LEU A 32 -11.88 17.22 -16.03
CA LEU A 32 -11.03 17.70 -14.93
C LEU A 32 -11.40 17.05 -13.59
N ALA A 33 -12.71 16.95 -13.29
CA ALA A 33 -13.18 16.28 -12.08
C ALA A 33 -12.79 14.78 -12.06
N GLN A 34 -12.84 14.11 -13.21
CA GLN A 34 -12.42 12.71 -13.35
C GLN A 34 -10.90 12.54 -13.18
N LEU A 35 -10.10 13.49 -13.67
CA LEU A 35 -8.64 13.45 -13.54
C LEU A 35 -8.13 13.89 -12.16
N TYR A 36 -8.93 14.62 -11.39
CA TYR A 36 -8.52 15.16 -10.09
C TYR A 36 -8.08 14.06 -9.12
N VAL A 37 -8.90 13.01 -8.95
CA VAL A 37 -8.62 11.92 -8.00
C VAL A 37 -7.30 11.20 -8.29
N PRO A 38 -7.05 10.64 -9.49
CA PRO A 38 -5.79 9.97 -9.78
C PRO A 38 -4.59 10.92 -9.74
N SER A 39 -4.74 12.17 -10.19
CA SER A 39 -3.66 13.16 -10.12
C SER A 39 -3.28 13.43 -8.66
N LYS A 40 -4.27 13.64 -7.78
CA LYS A 40 -4.06 13.85 -6.36
C LYS A 40 -3.38 12.66 -5.70
N MET A 41 -3.77 11.43 -6.05
CA MET A 41 -3.10 10.21 -5.57
C MET A 41 -1.62 10.13 -5.97
N ILE A 42 -1.27 10.57 -7.19
CA ILE A 42 0.12 10.61 -7.66
C ILE A 42 0.90 11.67 -6.87
N PHE A 43 0.36 12.89 -6.76
CA PHE A 43 1.01 13.98 -6.03
C PHE A 43 1.25 13.63 -4.55
N ASP A 44 0.27 13.03 -3.86
CA ASP A 44 0.43 12.59 -2.48
C ASP A 44 1.59 11.59 -2.36
N ARG A 45 1.71 10.64 -3.30
CA ARG A 45 2.79 9.64 -3.30
C ARG A 45 4.15 10.25 -3.57
N GLU A 46 4.26 11.12 -4.57
CA GLU A 46 5.51 11.83 -4.88
C GLU A 46 5.96 12.71 -3.70
N GLU A 47 5.02 13.40 -3.04
CA GLU A 47 5.32 14.20 -1.86
C GLU A 47 5.88 13.34 -0.72
N ILE A 48 5.34 12.15 -0.50
CA ILE A 48 5.86 11.17 0.47
C ILE A 48 7.26 10.70 0.05
N LEU A 49 7.50 10.44 -1.24
CA LEU A 49 8.81 10.00 -1.72
C LEU A 49 9.89 11.08 -1.56
N GLU A 50 9.55 12.34 -1.83
CA GLU A 50 10.46 13.48 -1.78
C GLU A 50 10.73 13.98 -0.35
N SER A 51 9.69 14.12 0.47
CA SER A 51 9.77 14.79 1.77
C SER A 51 9.47 13.89 2.98
N GLY A 52 9.12 12.63 2.73
CA GLY A 52 8.89 11.64 3.79
C GLY A 52 10.18 11.18 4.44
N THR A 53 10.03 10.54 5.60
CA THR A 53 11.15 9.97 6.35
C THR A 53 11.37 8.52 5.95
N ASP A 54 12.59 8.19 5.53
CA ASP A 54 12.93 6.83 5.09
C ASP A 54 13.23 5.88 6.25
N TYR A 55 12.61 4.71 6.21
CA TYR A 55 12.74 3.62 7.17
C TYR A 55 13.15 2.34 6.47
N LYS A 56 14.09 1.60 7.07
CA LYS A 56 14.45 0.25 6.60
C LYS A 56 13.63 -0.79 7.35
N PHE A 57 12.82 -1.56 6.65
CA PHE A 57 12.05 -2.65 7.23
C PHE A 57 12.73 -3.97 6.91
N SER A 58 13.23 -4.66 7.94
CA SER A 58 13.87 -5.96 7.79
C SER A 58 12.87 -6.98 7.25
N THR A 59 13.22 -7.61 6.14
CA THR A 59 12.33 -8.56 5.48
C THR A 59 12.49 -9.97 6.03
N ALA A 60 11.45 -10.78 5.88
CA ALA A 60 11.39 -12.19 6.27
C ALA A 60 11.23 -13.08 5.03
N PRO A 61 11.78 -14.30 5.05
CA PRO A 61 11.70 -15.20 3.91
C PRO A 61 10.24 -15.58 3.63
N ILE A 62 9.90 -15.63 2.35
CA ILE A 62 8.62 -16.14 1.84
C ILE A 62 8.93 -17.14 0.74
N ASP A 63 8.16 -18.22 0.67
CA ASP A 63 8.29 -19.17 -0.42
C ASP A 63 7.86 -18.49 -1.73
N PRO A 64 8.66 -18.59 -2.82
CA PRO A 64 8.31 -17.97 -4.09
C PRO A 64 6.95 -18.40 -4.62
N SER A 65 6.21 -17.44 -5.14
CA SER A 65 4.88 -17.63 -5.69
C SER A 65 4.89 -18.27 -7.10
N ASP A 66 3.77 -18.88 -7.47
CA ASP A 66 3.56 -19.52 -8.79
C ASP A 66 3.69 -18.51 -9.95
N LEU A 67 4.34 -18.95 -11.04
CA LEU A 67 4.70 -18.21 -12.26
C LEU A 67 3.53 -17.47 -12.94
N PHE A 68 2.27 -17.79 -12.62
CA PHE A 68 1.09 -17.20 -13.25
C PHE A 68 0.45 -16.00 -12.51
N ARG A 69 1.00 -15.54 -11.37
CA ARG A 69 0.39 -14.43 -10.57
C ARG A 69 0.90 -13.02 -10.91
N GLY A 70 2.01 -12.90 -11.63
CA GLY A 70 2.50 -11.69 -12.29
C GLY A 70 3.11 -10.57 -11.42
N LYS A 71 3.98 -9.75 -12.07
CA LYS A 71 4.37 -8.33 -11.90
C LYS A 71 4.76 -7.74 -10.52
N TYR A 72 4.98 -8.53 -9.48
CA TYR A 72 5.54 -8.04 -8.22
C TYR A 72 6.21 -9.16 -7.41
N ILE A 73 7.09 -8.78 -6.48
CA ILE A 73 7.54 -9.66 -5.40
C ILE A 73 6.70 -9.39 -4.15
N ILE A 74 6.40 -10.45 -3.39
CA ILE A 74 5.70 -10.37 -2.12
C ILE A 74 6.74 -10.24 -1.00
N LEU A 75 6.50 -9.31 -0.09
CA LEU A 75 7.37 -9.01 1.03
C LEU A 75 6.70 -9.41 2.35
N SER A 76 7.50 -10.01 3.22
CA SER A 76 7.15 -10.25 4.61
C SER A 76 8.16 -9.52 5.50
N TYR A 77 7.78 -9.21 6.73
CA TYR A 77 8.57 -8.36 7.64
C TYR A 77 8.85 -9.08 8.95
N LYS A 78 10.10 -9.01 9.43
CA LYS A 78 10.53 -9.61 10.70
C LYS A 78 9.93 -8.89 11.91
N ASP A 79 9.93 -7.56 11.87
CA ASP A 79 9.42 -6.71 12.94
C ASP A 79 7.94 -6.37 12.70
N ASN A 80 7.06 -7.38 12.80
CA ASN A 80 5.62 -7.20 12.66
C ASN A 80 4.82 -7.62 13.90
N VAL A 81 5.49 -8.04 14.98
CA VAL A 81 4.84 -8.44 16.24
C VAL A 81 5.10 -7.40 17.32
N VAL A 82 4.04 -6.97 18.00
CA VAL A 82 4.12 -6.03 19.13
C VAL A 82 3.51 -6.64 20.39
N ALA A 83 4.14 -6.40 21.55
CA ALA A 83 3.55 -6.71 22.84
C ALA A 83 2.58 -5.61 23.28
N VAL A 84 1.38 -5.99 23.71
CA VAL A 84 0.35 -5.08 24.21
C VAL A 84 -0.02 -5.42 25.65
N LYS A 85 -0.73 -4.51 26.33
CA LYS A 85 -1.15 -4.74 27.72
C LYS A 85 -2.37 -5.65 27.83
N ASN A 86 -3.26 -5.62 26.84
CA ASN A 86 -4.49 -6.37 26.84
C ASN A 86 -4.84 -6.81 25.41
N GLU A 87 -4.71 -8.10 25.13
CA GLU A 87 -5.07 -8.68 23.83
C GLU A 87 -6.57 -8.57 23.52
N LYS A 88 -7.46 -8.61 24.52
CA LYS A 88 -8.92 -8.51 24.33
C LYS A 88 -9.40 -7.17 23.82
N SER A 89 -8.54 -6.14 23.89
CA SER A 89 -8.86 -4.81 23.35
C SER A 89 -8.71 -4.74 21.84
N TRP A 90 -8.21 -5.78 21.17
CA TRP A 90 -7.89 -5.76 19.74
C TRP A 90 -8.68 -6.82 18.98
N ILE A 91 -9.02 -6.50 17.74
CA ILE A 91 -9.76 -7.39 16.85
C ILE A 91 -8.95 -7.53 15.56
N ALA A 92 -8.83 -8.77 15.05
CA ALA A 92 -8.22 -9.00 13.75
C ALA A 92 -9.04 -8.29 12.65
N GLY A 93 -8.35 -7.68 11.69
CA GLY A 93 -8.95 -6.83 10.66
C GLY A 93 -9.11 -5.35 11.05
N GLU A 94 -8.84 -4.99 12.31
CA GLU A 94 -8.95 -3.61 12.76
C GLU A 94 -7.79 -2.75 12.23
N THR A 95 -8.10 -1.54 11.74
CA THR A 95 -7.08 -0.56 11.35
C THR A 95 -6.42 0.03 12.59
N VAL A 96 -5.09 0.08 12.59
CA VAL A 96 -4.27 0.60 13.68
C VAL A 96 -3.17 1.52 13.18
N TYR A 97 -2.66 2.35 14.08
CA TYR A 97 -1.55 3.26 13.82
C TYR A 97 -0.33 2.80 14.61
N VAL A 98 0.71 2.42 13.87
CA VAL A 98 1.96 1.88 14.41
C VAL A 98 2.99 2.99 14.47
N SER A 99 3.41 3.38 15.67
CA SER A 99 4.47 4.36 15.86
C SER A 99 5.83 3.72 15.64
N LEU A 100 6.69 4.39 14.86
CA LEU A 100 7.99 3.87 14.44
C LEU A 100 9.13 4.68 15.02
N VAL A 101 10.17 3.97 15.47
CA VAL A 101 11.47 4.53 15.84
C VAL A 101 12.56 3.91 14.97
N LYS A 102 13.63 4.66 14.71
CA LYS A 102 14.80 4.14 13.99
C LYS A 102 15.84 3.66 14.99
N ASP A 103 16.46 2.53 14.69
CA ASP A 103 17.70 2.14 15.36
C ASP A 103 18.92 2.90 14.78
N LYS A 104 20.12 2.59 15.29
CA LYS A 104 21.38 3.22 14.86
C LYS A 104 21.74 2.92 13.40
N ALA A 105 21.23 1.83 12.81
CA ALA A 105 21.48 1.43 11.43
C ALA A 105 20.38 1.89 10.45
N GLY A 106 19.33 2.54 10.97
CA GLY A 106 18.20 3.08 10.22
C GLY A 106 17.03 2.10 10.05
N PHE A 107 17.03 0.97 10.77
CA PHE A 107 15.92 0.02 10.75
C PHE A 107 14.76 0.49 11.61
N ALA A 108 13.55 0.26 11.10
CA ALA A 108 12.31 0.54 11.76
C ALA A 108 12.06 -0.46 12.88
N LYS A 109 11.74 0.06 14.07
CA LYS A 109 11.22 -0.71 15.20
C LYS A 109 9.88 -0.14 15.62
N ILE A 110 8.97 -1.03 16.01
CA ILE A 110 7.66 -0.66 16.54
C ILE A 110 7.86 -0.10 17.96
N ALA A 111 7.46 1.15 18.18
CA ALA A 111 7.49 1.77 19.50
C ALA A 111 6.18 1.54 20.27
N SER A 112 5.05 1.67 19.58
CA SER A 112 3.72 1.47 20.15
C SER A 112 2.66 1.33 19.05
N VAL A 113 1.47 0.85 19.43
CA VAL A 113 0.31 0.76 18.55
C VAL A 113 -0.88 1.46 19.21
N SER A 114 -1.64 2.22 18.41
CA SER A 114 -2.82 2.97 18.81
C SER A 114 -3.97 2.72 17.85
N LYS A 115 -5.22 2.77 18.36
CA LYS A 115 -6.42 2.79 17.53
C LYS A 115 -6.72 4.18 16.96
N GLU A 116 -6.31 5.21 17.69
CA GLU A 116 -6.53 6.60 17.30
C GLU A 116 -5.30 7.13 16.56
N LYS A 117 -5.56 7.96 15.54
CA LYS A 117 -4.52 8.61 14.75
C LYS A 117 -3.69 9.52 15.67
N PRO A 118 -2.37 9.33 15.76
CA PRO A 118 -1.51 10.22 16.53
C PRO A 118 -1.59 11.66 15.99
N THR A 119 -1.76 12.64 16.89
CA THR A 119 -1.86 14.07 16.57
C THR A 119 -0.50 14.78 16.56
N LYS A 120 0.53 14.18 17.15
CA LYS A 120 1.89 14.73 17.17
C LYS A 120 2.63 14.32 15.89
N ASN A 121 3.59 15.14 15.44
CA ASN A 121 4.59 14.85 14.38
C ASN A 121 5.46 13.61 14.72
N GLN A 122 4.80 12.49 14.95
CA GLN A 122 5.36 11.18 15.19
C GLN A 122 5.36 10.47 13.86
N ASN A 123 6.44 9.77 13.58
CA ASN A 123 6.48 8.89 12.43
C ASN A 123 5.65 7.66 12.77
N PHE A 124 4.51 7.53 12.12
CA PHE A 124 3.62 6.38 12.26
C PHE A 124 3.19 5.87 10.90
N VAL A 125 2.79 4.62 10.86
CA VAL A 125 2.25 3.95 9.67
C VAL A 125 0.85 3.45 9.99
N LYS A 126 -0.07 3.67 9.06
CA LYS A 126 -1.38 3.01 9.08
C LYS A 126 -1.21 1.53 8.69
N ALA A 127 -1.68 0.62 9.53
CA ALA A 127 -1.55 -0.83 9.34
C ALA A 127 -2.83 -1.54 9.81
N GLU A 128 -2.86 -2.87 9.70
CA GLU A 128 -4.00 -3.70 10.10
C GLU A 128 -3.57 -4.76 11.13
N VAL A 129 -4.42 -5.07 12.09
CA VAL A 129 -4.19 -6.21 13.00
C VAL A 129 -4.44 -7.50 12.23
N SER A 130 -3.38 -8.26 11.95
CA SER A 130 -3.47 -9.54 11.27
C SER A 130 -3.98 -10.63 12.22
N ALA A 131 -3.39 -10.72 13.40
CA ALA A 131 -3.74 -11.73 14.39
C ALA A 131 -3.53 -11.20 15.81
N VAL A 132 -4.34 -11.72 16.72
CA VAL A 132 -4.25 -11.45 18.15
C VAL A 132 -3.90 -12.77 18.83
N SER A 133 -2.87 -12.76 19.67
CA SER A 133 -2.51 -13.94 20.44
C SER A 133 -3.64 -14.32 21.40
N SER A 134 -3.92 -15.62 21.51
CA SER A 134 -4.99 -16.18 22.35
C SER A 134 -4.48 -16.93 23.57
N ASN A 135 -3.16 -17.03 23.73
CA ASN A 135 -2.51 -17.82 24.79
C ASN A 135 -2.02 -16.96 25.97
N GLY A 136 -2.50 -15.71 26.11
CA GLY A 136 -2.10 -14.81 27.19
C GLY A 136 -0.69 -14.21 27.04
N THR A 137 -0.03 -14.41 25.90
CA THR A 137 1.26 -13.74 25.61
C THR A 137 1.08 -12.25 25.27
N ASN A 138 -0.15 -11.77 25.10
CA ASN A 138 -0.49 -10.39 24.78
C ASN A 138 0.32 -9.83 23.59
N LYS A 139 0.39 -10.59 22.49
CA LYS A 139 1.06 -10.20 21.26
C LYS A 139 0.05 -9.90 20.16
N LEU A 140 0.31 -8.86 19.38
CA LEU A 140 -0.41 -8.57 18.14
C LEU A 140 0.54 -8.75 16.96
N THR A 141 0.06 -9.42 15.93
CA THR A 141 0.73 -9.44 14.63
C THR A 141 0.10 -8.37 13.74
N ILE A 142 0.93 -7.54 13.15
CA ILE A 142 0.56 -6.42 12.32
C ILE A 142 0.80 -6.79 10.85
N TYR A 143 -0.15 -6.43 9.99
CA TYR A 143 0.00 -6.47 8.55
C TYR A 143 0.26 -5.06 8.03
N TYR A 144 1.42 -4.88 7.38
CA TYR A 144 1.80 -3.61 6.75
C TYR A 144 1.21 -3.52 5.34
N PRO A 145 0.75 -2.32 4.90
CA PRO A 145 0.09 -2.16 3.59
C PRO A 145 1.06 -2.12 2.39
N PHE A 146 2.37 -2.28 2.63
CA PHE A 146 3.43 -2.21 1.62
C PHE A 146 4.13 -3.57 1.45
N ASP A 147 3.34 -4.61 1.19
CA ASP A 147 3.79 -5.99 1.04
C ASP A 147 4.11 -6.37 -0.43
N ARG A 148 3.94 -5.46 -1.39
CA ARG A 148 4.15 -5.75 -2.82
C ARG A 148 5.11 -4.75 -3.44
N TYR A 149 6.14 -5.27 -4.10
CA TYR A 149 7.07 -4.48 -4.87
C TYR A 149 6.94 -4.77 -6.37
N TYR A 150 6.38 -3.81 -7.10
CA TYR A 150 6.07 -3.96 -8.52
C TYR A 150 7.31 -3.85 -9.41
N MET A 151 7.42 -4.75 -10.39
CA MET A 151 8.49 -4.76 -11.38
C MET A 151 8.08 -5.47 -12.67
N GLU A 152 8.96 -5.43 -13.67
CA GLU A 152 8.76 -6.13 -14.94
C GLU A 152 8.61 -7.64 -14.72
N GLU A 153 7.64 -8.25 -15.37
CA GLU A 153 7.29 -9.66 -15.20
C GLU A 153 8.46 -10.61 -15.50
N SER A 154 9.21 -10.33 -16.58
CA SER A 154 10.42 -11.08 -16.96
C SER A 154 11.48 -11.11 -15.86
N LYS A 155 11.45 -10.15 -14.93
CA LYS A 155 12.40 -9.99 -13.82
C LYS A 155 11.82 -10.40 -12.47
N ALA A 156 10.50 -10.47 -12.34
CA ALA A 156 9.82 -10.66 -11.06
C ALA A 156 10.15 -12.01 -10.43
N TYR A 157 10.16 -13.09 -11.22
CA TYR A 157 10.46 -14.43 -10.71
C TYR A 157 11.92 -14.55 -10.23
N ASP A 158 12.87 -14.06 -11.02
CA ASP A 158 14.28 -14.00 -10.61
C ASP A 158 14.46 -13.18 -9.34
N ALA A 159 13.76 -12.05 -9.21
CA ALA A 159 13.78 -11.21 -8.03
C ALA A 159 13.23 -11.95 -6.80
N GLU A 160 12.12 -12.66 -6.95
CA GLU A 160 11.48 -13.40 -5.85
C GLU A 160 12.39 -14.53 -5.34
N LEU A 161 13.05 -15.26 -6.24
CA LEU A 161 14.01 -16.29 -5.88
C LEU A 161 15.20 -15.70 -5.12
N ILE A 162 15.81 -14.65 -5.67
CA ILE A 162 16.95 -13.96 -5.03
C ILE A 162 16.55 -13.41 -3.66
N TYR A 163 15.36 -12.81 -3.56
CA TYR A 163 14.81 -12.32 -2.30
C TYR A 163 14.63 -13.45 -1.27
N ALA A 164 14.02 -14.56 -1.68
CA ALA A 164 13.77 -15.70 -0.80
C ALA A 164 15.08 -16.31 -0.27
N GLU A 165 16.05 -16.52 -1.17
CA GLU A 165 17.40 -17.00 -0.81
C GLU A 165 18.10 -16.05 0.17
N SER A 166 18.10 -14.75 -0.14
CA SER A 166 18.77 -13.73 0.69
C SER A 166 18.09 -13.53 2.04
N ALA A 167 16.77 -13.68 2.12
CA ALA A 167 16.04 -13.55 3.38
C ALA A 167 16.21 -14.76 4.30
N GLN A 168 16.58 -15.92 3.74
CA GLN A 168 16.87 -17.15 4.46
C GLN A 168 18.33 -17.21 4.93
N ASP A 169 19.25 -16.59 4.19
CA ASP A 169 20.65 -16.44 4.56
C ASP A 169 20.84 -15.39 5.68
N SER A 170 21.25 -15.85 6.86
CA SER A 170 21.50 -14.97 8.02
C SER A 170 22.69 -14.01 7.84
N THR A 171 23.53 -14.22 6.84
CA THR A 171 24.69 -13.36 6.55
C THR A 171 24.32 -12.16 5.69
N GLN A 172 23.20 -12.23 4.97
CA GLN A 172 22.71 -11.17 4.10
C GLN A 172 21.66 -10.31 4.80
N ILE A 173 21.65 -9.03 4.47
CA ILE A 173 20.73 -8.04 5.03
C ILE A 173 19.74 -7.63 3.95
N ALA A 174 18.62 -8.35 3.89
CA ALA A 174 17.48 -8.01 3.06
C ALA A 174 16.52 -7.04 3.80
N TYR A 175 16.16 -5.93 3.16
CA TYR A 175 15.25 -4.95 3.71
C TYR A 175 14.48 -4.15 2.65
N ALA A 176 13.27 -3.73 3.02
CA ALA A 176 12.47 -2.80 2.24
C ALA A 176 12.76 -1.36 2.68
N LEU A 177 13.01 -0.47 1.74
CA LEU A 177 13.12 0.97 1.98
C LEU A 177 11.75 1.61 1.82
N VAL A 178 11.19 2.14 2.90
CA VAL A 178 9.83 2.70 2.92
C VAL A 178 9.88 4.14 3.39
N SER A 179 9.35 5.05 2.59
CA SER A 179 9.16 6.45 2.99
C SER A 179 7.83 6.63 3.70
N VAL A 180 7.84 7.30 4.85
CA VAL A 180 6.66 7.50 5.71
C VAL A 180 6.42 8.99 5.93
N LYS A 181 5.17 9.43 5.75
CA LYS A 181 4.74 10.81 6.04
C LYS A 181 3.26 10.82 6.45
N ASN A 182 2.94 11.45 7.58
CA ASN A 182 1.56 11.68 8.06
C ASN A 182 0.66 10.42 8.19
N GLY A 183 1.26 9.23 8.31
CA GLY A 183 0.56 7.95 8.39
C GLY A 183 0.55 7.15 7.09
N ASP A 184 0.81 7.82 5.97
CA ASP A 184 0.94 7.20 4.66
C ASP A 184 2.37 6.71 4.45
N SER A 185 2.50 5.65 3.67
CA SER A 185 3.78 4.99 3.42
C SER A 185 3.89 4.54 1.98
N VAL A 186 5.09 4.69 1.41
CA VAL A 186 5.40 4.29 0.04
C VAL A 186 6.68 3.46 0.04
N LEU A 187 6.59 2.25 -0.50
CA LEU A 187 7.74 1.37 -0.72
C LEU A 187 8.58 1.92 -1.89
N LYS A 188 9.79 2.40 -1.58
CA LYS A 188 10.74 2.95 -2.54
C LYS A 188 11.47 1.83 -3.30
N ASP A 189 12.04 0.89 -2.55
CA ASP A 189 12.89 -0.16 -3.10
C ASP A 189 13.00 -1.35 -2.13
N VAL A 190 13.54 -2.46 -2.64
CA VAL A 190 13.92 -3.64 -1.87
C VAL A 190 15.40 -3.88 -2.11
N LEU A 191 16.17 -3.92 -1.03
CA LEU A 191 17.62 -3.99 -1.08
C LEU A 191 18.13 -5.24 -0.38
N ILE A 192 19.21 -5.80 -0.91
CA ILE A 192 19.99 -6.88 -0.32
C ILE A 192 21.41 -6.36 -0.19
N ASP A 193 21.92 -6.29 1.04
CA ASP A 193 23.25 -5.73 1.36
C ASP A 193 23.49 -4.31 0.82
N GLY A 194 22.41 -3.53 0.67
CA GLY A 194 22.45 -2.17 0.15
C GLY A 194 22.41 -2.05 -1.38
N VAL A 195 22.30 -3.17 -2.11
CA VAL A 195 22.09 -3.18 -3.56
C VAL A 195 20.62 -3.41 -3.87
N SER A 196 20.06 -2.62 -4.80
CA SER A 196 18.67 -2.77 -5.24
C SER A 196 18.45 -4.12 -5.93
N ILE A 197 17.38 -4.81 -5.56
CA ILE A 197 17.01 -6.08 -6.20
C ILE A 197 16.77 -5.94 -7.70
N ARG A 198 16.36 -4.74 -8.16
CA ARG A 198 16.19 -4.44 -9.59
C ARG A 198 17.51 -4.53 -10.35
N GLU A 199 18.60 -4.02 -9.76
CA GLU A 199 19.91 -4.07 -10.39
C GLU A 199 20.49 -5.49 -10.33
N ILE A 200 20.36 -6.20 -9.20
CA ILE A 200 20.83 -7.59 -9.07
C ILE A 200 20.22 -8.48 -10.17
N VAL A 201 18.90 -8.38 -10.37
CA VAL A 201 18.20 -9.18 -11.40
C VAL A 201 18.63 -8.79 -12.81
N LYS A 202 18.80 -7.49 -13.05
CA LYS A 202 19.24 -6.98 -14.35
C LYS A 202 20.65 -7.49 -14.69
N GLU A 203 21.57 -7.49 -13.74
CA GLU A 203 22.92 -8.05 -13.90
C GLU A 203 22.87 -9.56 -14.16
N LYS A 204 22.08 -10.31 -13.39
CA LYS A 204 21.89 -11.76 -13.59
C LYS A 204 21.38 -12.09 -14.99
N GLN A 205 20.41 -11.33 -15.49
CA GLN A 205 19.87 -11.53 -16.84
C GLN A 205 20.81 -11.12 -17.96
N GLN A 206 21.68 -10.13 -17.74
CA GLN A 206 22.73 -9.75 -18.69
C GLN A 206 23.81 -10.82 -18.79
N ASN A 207 24.20 -11.43 -17.67
CA ASN A 207 25.22 -12.48 -17.63
C ASN A 207 24.74 -13.82 -18.23
N ASN A 208 23.42 -14.05 -18.27
CA ASN A 208 22.80 -15.24 -18.86
C ASN A 208 22.47 -15.11 -20.36
N LYS A 209 22.80 -13.97 -20.98
CA LYS A 209 22.65 -13.71 -22.43
C LYS A 209 23.98 -13.79 -23.15
#